data_AF-A0A958U2R9-F1
#
_entry.id   AF-A0A958U2R9-F1
#
_cell.length_a   1.000
_cell.length_b   1.000
_cell.length_c   1.000
_cell.angle_alpha   90.00
_cell.angle_beta   90.00
_cell.angle_gamma   90.00
#
_symmetry.space_group_name_H-M   'P 1'
#
loop_
_entity.id
_entity.type
_entity.pdbx_description
1 polymer ?
#
loop_
_entity_poly.entity_id
_entity_poly.type
_entity_poly.pdbx_seq_one_letter_code
_entity_poly.pdbx_strand_id
1 'polypeptide(L)'
;MKIFAWIRGYFDKVRSRFRKKKQEQEVRDRIVKTKGTSREEIQTNIEEKVSQENLLTSSEILVLAETQTATELQDLIAPTVKIRKRVFDLVEIEQEVTTLNKKLIEVQIKQKQVEPVRFPQNYKTDKDIEELEQILQKHDNKQNLVLSTSAIDKLKSRFGQFDKFLQDRILTKIYRIREEKRRKEEETKKQQVKELIGRIENLINQGNLHEAQSQITKATISITGLRTPEQKKSFREKLEALKAKFRDRQIREEAKRQAEELKKQQEEVERRRLAEEARREEERKQREQRELIERQQQEAKKKKEEEKKQELQRLLTNKSNWQDFAQVLQENGITKLYHFTDRANIPSIKSNRGLFSWHYCDANNILIPKTGGDPLSRELDKRHRLHDYVRLSFCNDHPMQYRLSQSGYDLIVLEVSIDVALFENTRFSNINAADSGHQQGATIDDLKRVRFSATKRNYLRKDDPDFKHHQAEVMVKTWIPIKFITNINQF
;
A
#
# COMPACT_ATOMS: atom_id res chain seq x y z
N MET A 1 -3.36 -56.11 1.50
CA MET A 1 -3.49 -54.72 2.01
C MET A 1 -3.12 -53.59 1.02
N LYS A 2 -2.34 -53.82 -0.06
CA LYS A 2 -1.94 -52.73 -1.00
C LYS A 2 -3.01 -52.26 -2.02
N ILE A 3 -3.95 -53.12 -2.40
CA ILE A 3 -5.02 -52.80 -3.38
C ILE A 3 -6.06 -51.81 -2.82
N PHE A 4 -6.44 -51.96 -1.55
CA PHE A 4 -7.41 -51.06 -0.90
C PHE A 4 -6.88 -49.63 -0.74
N ALA A 5 -5.57 -49.44 -0.52
CA ALA A 5 -4.95 -48.12 -0.45
C ALA A 5 -4.98 -47.41 -1.81
N TRP A 6 -4.77 -48.15 -2.90
CA TRP A 6 -4.82 -47.62 -4.26
C TRP A 6 -6.25 -47.26 -4.69
N ILE A 7 -7.23 -48.11 -4.38
CA ILE A 7 -8.65 -47.83 -4.64
C ILE A 7 -9.13 -46.60 -3.86
N ARG A 8 -8.72 -46.46 -2.58
CA ARG A 8 -9.03 -45.27 -1.76
C ARG A 8 -8.42 -44.01 -2.36
N GLY A 9 -7.16 -44.06 -2.77
CA GLY A 9 -6.49 -42.93 -3.43
C GLY A 9 -7.09 -42.56 -4.79
N TYR A 10 -7.62 -43.53 -5.54
CA TYR A 10 -8.35 -43.30 -6.79
C TYR A 10 -9.70 -42.62 -6.53
N PHE A 11 -10.48 -43.12 -5.55
CA PHE A 11 -11.75 -42.50 -5.16
C PHE A 11 -11.56 -41.08 -4.62
N ASP A 12 -10.50 -40.82 -3.85
CA ASP A 12 -10.21 -39.47 -3.34
C ASP A 12 -9.83 -38.51 -4.48
N LYS A 13 -9.09 -38.97 -5.50
CA LYS A 13 -8.82 -38.18 -6.72
C LYS A 13 -10.07 -37.90 -7.55
N VAL A 14 -10.96 -38.88 -7.69
CA VAL A 14 -12.23 -38.69 -8.41
C VAL A 14 -13.15 -37.73 -7.65
N ARG A 15 -13.25 -37.87 -6.32
CA ARG A 15 -14.04 -37.00 -5.44
C ARG A 15 -13.51 -35.56 -5.41
N SER A 16 -12.18 -35.40 -5.47
CA SER A 16 -11.49 -34.12 -5.65
C SER A 16 -11.87 -33.44 -6.97
N ARG A 17 -11.84 -34.18 -8.09
CA ARG A 17 -12.23 -33.65 -9.42
C ARG A 17 -13.71 -33.26 -9.47
N PHE A 18 -14.61 -34.04 -8.87
CA PHE A 18 -16.03 -33.69 -8.79
C PHE A 18 -16.29 -32.45 -7.93
N ARG A 19 -15.59 -32.30 -6.79
CA ARG A 19 -15.67 -31.07 -5.97
C ARG A 19 -15.17 -29.84 -6.72
N LYS A 20 -14.07 -29.97 -7.46
CA LYS A 20 -13.51 -28.87 -8.25
C LYS A 20 -14.46 -28.44 -9.37
N LYS A 21 -15.06 -29.41 -10.07
CA LYS A 21 -16.05 -29.15 -11.13
C LYS A 21 -17.34 -28.51 -10.59
N LYS A 22 -17.78 -28.93 -9.40
CA LYS A 22 -18.92 -28.30 -8.70
C LYS A 22 -18.61 -26.87 -8.25
N GLN A 23 -17.42 -26.60 -7.73
CA GLN A 23 -16.97 -25.24 -7.41
C GLN A 23 -16.86 -24.36 -8.65
N GLU A 24 -16.33 -24.88 -9.76
CA GLU A 24 -16.26 -24.12 -11.02
C GLU A 24 -17.65 -23.82 -11.59
N GLN A 25 -18.61 -24.73 -11.43
CA GLN A 25 -20.01 -24.50 -11.82
C GLN A 25 -20.68 -23.46 -10.91
N GLU A 26 -20.52 -23.56 -9.59
CA GLU A 26 -21.03 -22.57 -8.63
C GLU A 26 -20.42 -21.18 -8.86
N VAL A 27 -19.14 -21.09 -9.26
CA VAL A 27 -18.49 -19.83 -9.62
C VAL A 27 -19.04 -19.29 -10.94
N ARG A 28 -19.29 -20.14 -11.94
CA ARG A 28 -19.96 -19.72 -13.20
C ARG A 28 -21.38 -19.24 -12.96
N ASP A 29 -22.15 -19.95 -12.14
CA ASP A 29 -23.53 -19.59 -11.80
C ASP A 29 -23.56 -18.27 -11.00
N ARG A 30 -22.58 -18.04 -10.11
CA ARG A 30 -22.40 -16.75 -9.44
C ARG A 30 -22.07 -15.64 -10.44
N ILE A 31 -21.13 -15.85 -11.36
CA ILE A 31 -20.73 -14.87 -12.38
C ILE A 31 -21.90 -14.53 -13.32
N VAL A 32 -22.74 -15.50 -13.67
CA VAL A 32 -23.96 -15.28 -14.45
C VAL A 32 -24.99 -14.47 -13.66
N LYS A 33 -25.09 -14.71 -12.34
CA LYS A 33 -25.97 -13.95 -11.43
C LYS A 33 -25.50 -12.49 -11.22
N THR A 34 -24.19 -12.22 -11.22
CA THR A 34 -23.64 -10.86 -11.06
C THR A 34 -23.59 -10.05 -12.37
N LYS A 35 -23.74 -10.68 -13.54
CA LYS A 35 -23.72 -9.96 -14.83
C LYS A 35 -25.02 -9.20 -15.16
N GLY A 36 -26.06 -9.33 -14.33
CA GLY A 36 -27.35 -8.66 -14.52
C GLY A 36 -27.67 -7.56 -13.51
N THR A 37 -26.79 -7.27 -12.55
CA THR A 37 -27.06 -6.30 -11.47
C THR A 37 -26.26 -5.03 -11.75
N SER A 38 -26.94 -3.92 -11.97
CA SER A 38 -26.29 -2.63 -12.26
C SER A 38 -25.42 -2.21 -11.06
N ARG A 39 -24.32 -1.48 -11.33
CA ARG A 39 -23.45 -0.89 -10.30
C ARG A 39 -24.26 -0.07 -9.28
N GLU A 40 -25.37 0.50 -9.71
CA GLU A 40 -26.28 1.29 -8.87
C GLU A 40 -27.06 0.40 -7.90
N GLU A 41 -27.56 -0.77 -8.30
CA GLU A 41 -28.26 -1.70 -7.39
C GLU A 41 -27.33 -2.30 -6.31
N ILE A 42 -26.04 -2.49 -6.63
CA ILE A 42 -25.03 -2.92 -5.65
C ILE A 42 -24.74 -1.79 -4.67
N GLN A 43 -24.66 -0.55 -5.14
CA GLN A 43 -24.47 0.64 -4.32
C GLN A 43 -25.67 0.84 -3.38
N THR A 44 -26.91 0.73 -3.89
CA THR A 44 -28.14 0.86 -3.08
C THR A 44 -28.24 -0.24 -2.03
N ASN A 45 -27.90 -1.50 -2.37
CA ASN A 45 -27.90 -2.60 -1.38
C ASN A 45 -26.80 -2.48 -0.32
N ILE A 46 -25.67 -1.85 -0.65
CA ILE A 46 -24.61 -1.56 0.31
C ILE A 46 -25.06 -0.42 1.22
N GLU A 47 -25.66 0.63 0.67
CA GLU A 47 -26.21 1.77 1.44
C GLU A 47 -27.38 1.34 2.35
N GLU A 48 -28.30 0.50 1.87
CA GLU A 48 -29.38 -0.07 2.70
C GLU A 48 -28.84 -0.96 3.83
N LYS A 49 -27.77 -1.74 3.59
CA LYS A 49 -27.14 -2.57 4.63
C LYS A 49 -26.36 -1.75 5.64
N VAL A 50 -25.69 -0.69 5.21
CA VAL A 50 -24.99 0.25 6.09
C VAL A 50 -25.98 1.06 6.94
N SER A 51 -27.19 1.33 6.44
CA SER A 51 -28.26 1.95 7.24
C SER A 51 -28.93 1.01 8.25
N GLN A 52 -28.85 -0.32 8.08
CA GLN A 52 -29.45 -1.29 9.00
C GLN A 52 -28.51 -1.72 10.14
N GLU A 53 -27.20 -1.58 9.99
CA GLU A 53 -26.23 -1.78 11.07
C GLU A 53 -25.90 -0.42 11.71
N ASN A 54 -26.44 -0.14 12.91
CA ASN A 54 -26.10 1.01 13.75
C ASN A 54 -24.59 1.02 14.10
N LEU A 55 -23.76 1.43 13.16
CA LEU A 55 -22.32 1.63 13.32
C LEU A 55 -22.08 3.10 13.66
N LEU A 56 -21.55 3.35 14.85
CA LEU A 56 -21.09 4.66 15.31
C LEU A 56 -20.17 5.29 14.26
N THR A 57 -20.46 6.54 13.90
CA THR A 57 -19.68 7.33 12.95
C THR A 57 -18.28 7.65 13.50
N SER A 58 -17.30 7.90 12.64
CA SER A 58 -15.91 8.19 13.05
C SER A 58 -15.78 9.39 14.00
N SER A 59 -16.74 10.33 13.95
CA SER A 59 -16.86 11.44 14.90
C SER A 59 -17.34 11.02 16.29
N GLU A 60 -18.25 10.04 16.38
CA GLU A 60 -18.76 9.53 17.66
C GLU A 60 -17.74 8.65 18.38
N ILE A 61 -16.92 7.91 17.63
CA ILE A 61 -15.79 7.11 18.14
C ILE A 61 -14.72 8.02 18.78
N LEU A 62 -14.49 9.20 18.19
CA LEU A 62 -13.54 10.19 18.71
C LEU A 62 -14.01 10.79 20.03
N VAL A 63 -15.31 11.10 20.17
CA VAL A 63 -15.89 11.62 21.41
C VAL A 63 -15.90 10.56 22.53
N LEU A 64 -16.13 9.29 22.19
CA LEU A 64 -16.07 8.18 23.16
C LEU A 64 -14.63 7.89 23.64
N ALA A 65 -13.64 8.03 22.76
CA ALA A 65 -12.22 7.85 23.10
C ALA A 65 -11.67 8.96 24.01
N GLU A 66 -12.27 10.16 23.99
CA GLU A 66 -11.87 11.28 24.85
C GLU A 66 -12.53 11.24 26.24
N THR A 67 -13.59 10.47 26.43
CA THR A 67 -14.44 10.53 27.64
C THR A 67 -14.47 9.26 28.49
N GLN A 68 -13.94 8.13 28.01
CA GLN A 68 -14.03 6.84 28.70
C GLN A 68 -12.65 6.19 28.94
N THR A 69 -12.53 5.41 30.01
CA THR A 69 -11.27 4.74 30.36
C THR A 69 -11.03 3.51 29.47
N ALA A 70 -9.76 3.16 29.25
CA ALA A 70 -9.36 2.07 28.34
C ALA A 70 -10.03 0.71 28.64
N THR A 71 -10.43 0.49 29.88
CA THR A 71 -11.14 -0.70 30.36
C THR A 71 -12.61 -0.73 29.91
N GLU A 72 -13.28 0.43 29.83
CA GLU A 72 -14.70 0.54 29.44
C GLU A 72 -14.88 0.39 27.92
N LEU A 73 -13.89 0.84 27.13
CA LEU A 73 -13.84 0.64 25.68
C LEU A 73 -13.65 -0.83 25.28
N GLN A 74 -13.07 -1.65 26.15
CA GLN A 74 -12.78 -3.06 25.89
C GLN A 74 -14.04 -3.94 25.97
N ASP A 75 -14.96 -3.62 26.88
CA ASP A 75 -16.24 -4.33 27.04
C ASP A 75 -17.25 -3.98 25.95
N LEU A 76 -17.19 -2.77 25.36
CA LEU A 76 -18.06 -2.33 24.27
C LEU A 76 -17.71 -2.96 22.90
N ILE A 77 -16.44 -3.30 22.67
CA ILE A 77 -15.94 -3.82 21.37
C ILE A 77 -15.97 -5.36 21.34
N ALA A 78 -16.11 -6.01 22.49
CA ALA A 78 -16.07 -7.46 22.66
C ALA A 78 -17.06 -8.29 21.80
N PRO A 79 -18.25 -7.82 21.40
CA PRO A 79 -19.16 -8.67 20.60
C PRO A 79 -18.76 -8.81 19.13
N THR A 80 -17.95 -7.90 18.58
CA THR A 80 -17.87 -7.67 17.13
C THR A 80 -16.65 -8.23 16.41
N VAL A 81 -15.68 -8.86 17.09
CA VAL A 81 -14.45 -9.33 16.41
C VAL A 81 -14.09 -10.77 16.78
N LYS A 82 -14.65 -11.73 16.03
CA LYS A 82 -14.11 -13.11 15.96
C LYS A 82 -12.93 -13.15 14.97
N ILE A 83 -11.74 -12.73 15.40
CA ILE A 83 -10.49 -13.04 14.70
C ILE A 83 -9.77 -14.16 15.45
N ARG A 84 -9.85 -15.38 14.89
CA ARG A 84 -8.98 -16.51 15.24
C ARG A 84 -7.70 -16.43 14.40
N LYS A 85 -6.56 -16.05 14.99
CA LYS A 85 -5.34 -16.89 15.16
C LYS A 85 -4.06 -16.07 15.36
N ARG A 86 -3.36 -16.44 16.44
CA ARG A 86 -1.89 -16.61 16.59
C ARG A 86 -1.02 -15.42 16.21
N VAL A 87 -0.88 -14.50 17.15
CA VAL A 87 0.42 -13.90 17.44
C VAL A 87 0.85 -14.55 18.75
N PHE A 88 1.98 -15.27 18.76
CA PHE A 88 2.60 -15.69 20.01
C PHE A 88 2.92 -14.40 20.77
N ASP A 89 2.36 -14.25 21.96
CA ASP A 89 2.50 -13.04 22.77
C ASP A 89 3.99 -12.81 23.06
N LEU A 90 4.54 -11.69 22.57
CA LEU A 90 5.91 -11.24 22.89
C LEU A 90 6.17 -11.27 24.41
N VAL A 91 5.11 -11.10 25.19
CA VAL A 91 5.09 -11.15 26.65
C VAL A 91 5.47 -12.54 27.20
N GLU A 92 5.07 -13.64 26.56
CA GLU A 92 5.46 -14.99 27.00
C GLU A 92 6.95 -15.26 26.75
N ILE A 93 7.48 -14.80 25.62
CA ILE A 93 8.91 -14.96 25.26
C ILE A 93 9.79 -14.14 26.21
N GLU A 94 9.39 -12.91 26.55
CA GLU A 94 10.11 -12.07 27.51
C GLU A 94 10.13 -12.69 28.92
N GLN A 95 9.04 -13.32 29.35
CA GLN A 95 8.97 -14.03 30.63
C GLN A 95 9.91 -15.25 30.68
N GLU A 96 10.04 -15.98 29.57
CA GLU A 96 10.92 -17.15 29.49
C GLU A 96 12.41 -16.76 29.52
N VAL A 97 12.80 -15.70 28.81
CA VAL A 97 14.17 -15.14 28.84
C VAL A 97 14.55 -14.67 30.25
N THR A 98 13.61 -14.04 30.96
CA THR A 98 13.85 -13.57 32.33
C THR A 98 14.06 -14.73 33.31
N THR A 99 13.36 -15.84 33.09
CA THR A 99 13.47 -17.06 33.93
C THR A 99 14.79 -17.80 33.70
N LEU A 100 15.28 -17.83 32.46
CA LEU A 100 16.58 -18.44 32.12
C LEU A 100 17.76 -17.65 32.69
N ASN A 101 17.70 -16.31 32.68
CA ASN A 101 18.75 -15.46 33.27
C ASN A 101 18.89 -15.65 34.78
N LYS A 102 17.79 -15.89 35.51
CA LYS A 102 17.85 -16.20 36.95
C LYS A 102 18.55 -17.53 37.24
N LYS A 103 18.30 -18.56 36.43
CA LYS A 103 18.96 -19.87 36.57
C LYS A 103 20.47 -19.80 36.29
N LEU A 104 20.90 -18.94 35.37
CA LEU A 104 22.32 -18.75 35.05
C LEU A 104 23.12 -18.17 36.24
N ILE A 105 22.51 -17.24 36.99
CA ILE A 105 23.13 -16.64 38.17
C ILE A 105 23.31 -17.67 39.30
N GLU A 106 22.33 -18.55 39.53
CA GLU A 106 22.45 -19.63 40.52
C GLU A 106 23.59 -20.62 40.22
N VAL A 107 23.81 -20.95 38.94
CA VAL A 107 24.89 -21.84 38.52
C VAL A 107 26.27 -21.20 38.76
N GLN A 108 26.41 -19.89 38.52
CA GLN A 108 27.65 -19.15 38.77
C GLN A 108 27.99 -19.03 40.26
N ILE A 109 26.98 -18.94 41.14
CA ILE A 109 27.18 -18.93 42.59
C ILE A 109 27.65 -20.31 43.07
N LYS A 110 27.07 -21.40 42.57
CA LYS A 110 27.47 -22.77 42.92
C LYS A 110 28.90 -23.10 42.46
N GLN A 111 29.36 -22.55 41.34
CA GLN A 111 30.76 -22.70 40.88
C GLN A 111 31.78 -22.00 41.79
N LYS A 112 31.41 -20.90 42.46
CA LYS A 112 32.31 -20.17 43.37
C LYS A 112 32.47 -20.83 44.75
N GLN A 113 31.60 -21.77 45.11
CA GLN A 113 31.62 -22.44 46.42
C GLN A 113 32.50 -23.71 46.46
N VAL A 114 33.18 -24.05 45.37
CA VAL A 114 34.11 -25.19 45.30
C VAL A 114 35.56 -24.67 45.25
N GLU A 115 36.20 -24.49 46.41
CA GLU A 115 37.67 -24.28 46.50
C GLU A 115 38.44 -25.63 46.49
N PRO A 116 39.65 -25.71 45.90
CA PRO A 116 40.45 -26.93 45.87
C PRO A 116 41.35 -27.09 47.11
N VAL A 117 41.32 -28.28 47.70
CA VAL A 117 42.12 -28.77 48.85
C VAL A 117 43.63 -28.63 48.60
N ARG A 118 44.39 -28.05 49.56
CA ARG A 118 45.87 -28.06 49.61
C ARG A 118 46.40 -29.15 50.56
N PHE A 119 47.39 -29.91 50.11
CA PHE A 119 48.04 -31.03 50.80
C PHE A 119 48.87 -30.64 52.05
N PRO A 120 48.80 -31.37 53.18
CA PRO A 120 49.61 -31.11 54.38
C PRO A 120 50.63 -32.24 54.67
N GLN A 121 51.94 -32.01 54.50
CA GLN A 121 52.96 -32.84 55.18
C GLN A 121 54.28 -32.17 55.63
N ASN A 122 54.59 -30.90 55.33
CA ASN A 122 55.94 -30.35 55.64
C ASN A 122 56.02 -29.23 56.70
N TYR A 123 54.92 -28.84 57.34
CA TYR A 123 54.91 -27.69 58.28
C TYR A 123 55.75 -27.92 59.56
N LYS A 124 55.85 -29.17 60.03
CA LYS A 124 56.53 -29.48 61.28
C LYS A 124 58.05 -29.39 61.14
N THR A 125 58.57 -29.87 60.02
CA THR A 125 60.00 -29.89 59.71
C THR A 125 60.56 -28.47 59.45
N ASP A 126 59.77 -27.62 58.80
CA ASP A 126 60.19 -26.23 58.53
C ASP A 126 60.24 -25.39 59.82
N LYS A 127 59.31 -25.63 60.75
CA LYS A 127 59.28 -24.96 62.05
C LYS A 127 60.44 -25.38 62.96
N ASP A 128 60.80 -26.66 62.95
CA ASP A 128 61.94 -27.18 63.72
C ASP A 128 63.28 -26.61 63.20
N ILE A 129 63.40 -26.35 61.90
CA ILE A 129 64.59 -25.73 61.28
C ILE A 129 64.68 -24.24 61.61
N GLU A 130 63.56 -23.49 61.58
CA GLU A 130 63.54 -22.08 61.99
C GLU A 130 63.89 -21.89 63.47
N GLU A 131 63.41 -22.77 64.36
CA GLU A 131 63.80 -22.74 65.79
C GLU A 131 65.29 -23.04 65.97
N LEU A 132 65.87 -23.97 65.20
CA LEU A 132 67.31 -24.25 65.23
C LEU A 132 68.16 -23.08 64.72
N GLU A 133 67.75 -22.42 63.63
CA GLU A 133 68.43 -21.22 63.10
C GLU A 133 68.39 -20.06 64.11
N GLN A 134 67.28 -19.87 64.84
CA GLN A 134 67.17 -18.85 65.88
C GLN A 134 68.06 -19.14 67.11
N ILE A 135 68.22 -20.42 67.47
CA ILE A 135 69.10 -20.82 68.58
C ILE A 135 70.57 -20.62 68.19
N LEU A 136 70.95 -20.93 66.95
CA LEU A 136 72.32 -20.78 66.44
C LEU A 136 72.68 -19.30 66.17
N GLN A 137 71.77 -18.49 65.62
CA GLN A 137 72.01 -17.06 65.37
C GLN A 137 72.15 -16.23 66.65
N LYS A 138 71.61 -16.69 67.78
CA LYS A 138 71.76 -16.00 69.08
C LYS A 138 73.12 -16.22 69.74
N HIS A 139 73.95 -17.14 69.23
CA HIS A 139 75.23 -17.49 69.83
C HIS A 139 76.34 -17.59 68.79
N ASP A 140 76.62 -16.48 68.11
CA ASP A 140 77.88 -16.35 67.39
C ASP A 140 78.46 -14.94 67.55
N ASN A 141 79.33 -14.78 68.55
CA ASN A 141 80.46 -13.85 68.50
C ASN A 141 81.44 -14.14 69.64
N LYS A 142 82.56 -14.79 69.29
CA LYS A 142 83.87 -14.75 69.96
C LYS A 142 83.89 -14.97 71.49
N GLN A 143 83.94 -16.23 71.92
CA GLN A 143 84.82 -16.76 72.99
C GLN A 143 84.57 -18.27 73.15
N ASN A 144 85.58 -18.99 73.66
CA ASN A 144 85.65 -20.45 73.78
C ASN A 144 84.31 -21.15 74.06
N LEU A 145 84.05 -22.18 73.25
CA LEU A 145 82.85 -23.00 73.24
C LEU A 145 82.62 -23.68 74.60
N VAL A 146 81.86 -23.05 75.49
CA VAL A 146 81.24 -23.72 76.64
C VAL A 146 79.73 -23.53 76.49
N LEU A 147 79.12 -24.45 75.74
CA LEU A 147 77.68 -24.65 75.79
C LEU A 147 77.30 -24.89 77.26
N SER A 148 76.36 -24.12 77.82
CA SER A 148 75.86 -24.39 79.18
C SER A 148 75.31 -25.81 79.24
N THR A 149 75.64 -26.56 80.30
CA THR A 149 75.19 -27.94 80.51
C THR A 149 73.67 -28.07 80.41
N SER A 150 72.92 -27.02 80.79
CA SER A 150 71.46 -26.94 80.64
C SER A 150 70.95 -26.91 79.19
N ALA A 151 71.66 -26.23 78.27
CA ALA A 151 71.27 -26.16 76.86
C ALA A 151 71.59 -27.46 76.11
N ILE A 152 72.73 -28.09 76.45
CA ILE A 152 73.08 -29.42 75.92
C ILE A 152 72.12 -30.48 76.42
N ASP A 153 71.73 -30.46 77.70
CA ASP A 153 70.81 -31.46 78.26
C ASP A 153 69.39 -31.32 77.71
N LYS A 154 68.91 -30.10 77.43
CA LYS A 154 67.63 -29.88 76.73
C LYS A 154 67.65 -30.37 75.28
N LEU A 155 68.77 -30.21 74.58
CA LEU A 155 68.93 -30.70 73.19
C LEU A 155 69.09 -32.23 73.14
N LYS A 156 69.85 -32.82 74.07
CA LYS A 156 70.00 -34.28 74.21
C LYS A 156 68.70 -34.98 74.64
N SER A 157 67.89 -34.32 75.47
CA SER A 157 66.56 -34.80 75.89
C SER A 157 65.54 -34.82 74.73
N ARG A 158 65.53 -33.79 73.87
CA ARG A 158 64.58 -33.69 72.74
C ARG A 158 64.99 -34.51 71.52
N PHE A 159 66.30 -34.66 71.29
CA PHE A 159 66.85 -35.40 70.17
C PHE A 159 67.79 -36.45 70.75
N GLY A 160 67.25 -37.59 71.17
CA GLY A 160 68.01 -38.69 71.80
C GLY A 160 69.18 -39.25 70.97
N GLN A 161 69.37 -38.77 69.72
CA GLN A 161 70.50 -39.06 68.83
C GLN A 161 71.08 -37.78 68.19
N PHE A 162 71.21 -36.69 68.94
CA PHE A 162 71.69 -35.39 68.42
C PHE A 162 73.10 -35.47 67.78
N ASP A 163 73.97 -36.37 68.26
CA ASP A 163 75.29 -36.59 67.66
C ASP A 163 75.24 -37.29 66.29
N LYS A 164 74.20 -38.09 66.01
CA LYS A 164 73.89 -38.60 64.65
C LYS A 164 73.23 -37.54 63.77
N PHE A 165 72.49 -36.61 64.36
CA PHE A 165 71.77 -35.53 63.70
C PHE A 165 72.68 -34.44 63.12
N LEU A 166 73.83 -34.18 63.76
CA LEU A 166 74.82 -33.20 63.29
C LEU A 166 75.94 -33.81 62.42
N GLN A 167 76.24 -35.11 62.55
CA GLN A 167 77.30 -35.73 61.75
C GLN A 167 76.95 -35.91 60.27
N ASP A 168 75.66 -35.92 59.91
CA ASP A 168 75.26 -35.89 58.51
C ASP A 168 75.36 -34.47 57.94
N ARG A 169 76.47 -34.20 57.23
CA ARG A 169 76.69 -33.09 56.27
C ARG A 169 75.62 -32.97 55.16
N ILE A 170 74.47 -33.60 55.33
CA ILE A 170 73.37 -33.72 54.38
C ILE A 170 72.42 -32.52 54.49
N LEU A 171 72.08 -32.04 55.70
CA LEU A 171 71.10 -30.95 55.89
C LEU A 171 71.58 -29.59 55.35
N THR A 172 72.83 -29.19 55.63
CA THR A 172 73.41 -27.94 55.12
C THR A 172 73.57 -27.96 53.60
N LYS A 173 73.85 -29.15 53.04
CA LYS A 173 73.93 -29.37 51.59
C LYS A 173 72.52 -29.32 50.97
N ILE A 174 71.51 -29.92 51.60
CA ILE A 174 70.10 -29.83 51.20
C ILE A 174 69.60 -28.38 51.25
N TYR A 175 69.91 -27.62 52.29
CA TYR A 175 69.52 -26.22 52.41
C TYR A 175 70.16 -25.35 51.32
N ARG A 176 71.48 -25.46 51.09
CA ARG A 176 72.14 -24.75 49.97
C ARG A 176 71.58 -25.12 48.61
N ILE A 177 71.35 -26.42 48.36
CA ILE A 177 70.73 -26.88 47.10
C ILE A 177 69.30 -26.34 46.95
N ARG A 178 68.51 -26.32 48.04
CA ARG A 178 67.16 -25.73 48.04
C ARG A 178 67.21 -24.22 47.81
N GLU A 179 68.17 -23.52 48.39
CA GLU A 179 68.32 -22.07 48.26
C GLU A 179 68.78 -21.66 46.86
N GLU A 180 69.72 -22.40 46.26
CA GLU A 180 70.11 -22.23 44.86
C GLU A 180 68.96 -22.54 43.91
N LYS A 181 68.21 -23.61 44.18
CA LYS A 181 67.01 -23.96 43.39
C LYS A 181 65.95 -22.86 43.51
N ARG A 182 65.74 -22.32 44.71
CA ARG A 182 64.83 -21.20 44.98
C ARG A 182 65.24 -19.94 44.20
N ARG A 183 66.51 -19.55 44.23
CA ARG A 183 67.02 -18.39 43.49
C ARG A 183 66.84 -18.54 41.98
N LYS A 184 67.11 -19.73 41.43
CA LYS A 184 66.85 -20.04 40.00
C LYS A 184 65.37 -19.99 39.65
N GLU A 185 64.49 -20.48 40.53
CA GLU A 185 63.03 -20.39 40.35
C GLU A 185 62.51 -18.94 40.41
N GLU A 186 63.12 -18.08 41.22
CA GLU A 186 62.76 -16.65 41.26
C GLU A 186 63.26 -15.88 40.03
N GLU A 187 64.47 -16.20 39.56
CA GLU A 187 65.04 -15.57 38.37
C GLU A 187 64.30 -15.94 37.08
N THR A 188 63.87 -17.20 36.97
CA THR A 188 63.01 -17.66 35.86
C THR A 188 61.63 -16.98 35.88
N LYS A 189 60.98 -16.85 37.05
CA LYS A 189 59.72 -16.11 37.19
C LYS A 189 59.88 -14.63 36.83
N LYS A 190 61.01 -14.02 37.19
CA LYS A 190 61.33 -12.62 36.83
C LYS A 190 61.47 -12.43 35.33
N GLN A 191 62.18 -13.35 34.66
CA GLN A 191 62.36 -13.30 33.21
C GLN A 191 61.02 -13.47 32.48
N GLN A 192 60.16 -14.36 32.95
CA GLN A 192 58.81 -14.54 32.41
C GLN A 192 57.95 -13.27 32.51
N VAL A 193 57.97 -12.57 33.64
CA VAL A 193 57.25 -11.30 33.81
C VAL A 193 57.77 -10.22 32.87
N LYS A 194 59.09 -10.14 32.65
CA LYS A 194 59.71 -9.18 31.73
C LYS A 194 59.30 -9.44 30.27
N GLU A 195 59.28 -10.70 29.86
CA GLU A 195 58.82 -11.10 28.52
C GLU A 195 57.32 -10.81 28.31
N LEU A 196 56.49 -11.06 29.32
CA LEU A 196 55.06 -10.73 29.27
C LEU A 196 54.82 -9.23 29.09
N ILE A 197 55.57 -8.38 29.80
CA ILE A 197 55.48 -6.93 29.66
C ILE A 197 55.91 -6.46 28.25
N GLY A 198 56.99 -7.01 27.70
CA GLY A 198 57.42 -6.70 26.33
C GLY A 198 56.42 -7.15 25.27
N ARG A 199 55.77 -8.31 25.46
CA ARG A 199 54.68 -8.78 24.58
C ARG A 199 53.46 -7.86 24.64
N ILE A 200 53.07 -7.40 25.83
CA ILE A 200 51.96 -6.44 25.99
C ILE A 200 52.27 -5.14 25.23
N GLU A 201 53.47 -4.60 25.37
CA GLU A 201 53.87 -3.36 24.70
C GLU A 201 53.81 -3.49 23.17
N ASN A 202 54.30 -4.62 22.62
CA ASN A 202 54.21 -4.89 21.19
C ASN A 202 52.76 -5.06 20.70
N LEU A 203 51.92 -5.78 21.44
CA LEU A 203 50.51 -5.97 21.09
C LEU A 203 49.72 -4.65 21.14
N ILE A 204 50.01 -3.78 22.12
CA ILE A 204 49.45 -2.44 22.19
C ILE A 204 49.89 -1.62 20.97
N ASN A 205 51.16 -1.69 20.57
CA ASN A 205 51.67 -0.95 19.40
C ASN A 205 51.04 -1.43 18.08
N GLN A 206 50.83 -2.74 17.94
CA GLN A 206 50.21 -3.38 16.78
C GLN A 206 48.69 -3.20 16.71
N GLY A 207 48.04 -2.70 17.78
CA GLY A 207 46.59 -2.48 17.81
C GLY A 207 45.76 -3.75 18.07
N ASN A 208 46.39 -4.86 18.47
CA ASN A 208 45.68 -6.09 18.85
C ASN A 208 45.23 -6.00 20.32
N LEU A 209 44.14 -5.26 20.54
CA LEU A 209 43.69 -4.88 21.87
C LEU A 209 43.12 -6.07 22.67
N HIS A 210 42.48 -7.03 22.00
CA HIS A 210 41.91 -8.21 22.64
C HIS A 210 42.99 -9.12 23.24
N GLU A 211 44.06 -9.37 22.48
CA GLU A 211 45.16 -10.20 22.95
C GLU A 211 46.03 -9.49 24.00
N ALA A 212 46.21 -8.17 23.86
CA ALA A 212 46.86 -7.34 24.88
C ALA A 212 46.15 -7.42 26.24
N GLN A 213 44.81 -7.43 26.26
CA GLN A 213 44.03 -7.54 27.51
C GLN A 213 44.18 -8.89 28.20
N SER A 214 44.25 -9.98 27.42
CA SER A 214 44.56 -11.33 27.93
C SER A 214 45.96 -11.38 28.55
N GLN A 215 46.95 -10.78 27.89
CA GLN A 215 48.34 -10.74 28.38
C GLN A 215 48.50 -9.82 29.61
N ILE A 216 47.78 -8.69 29.67
CA ILE A 216 47.73 -7.80 30.85
C ILE A 216 47.20 -8.55 32.07
N THR A 217 46.18 -9.39 31.88
CA THR A 217 45.59 -10.22 32.94
C THR A 217 46.60 -11.25 33.45
N LYS A 218 47.28 -11.95 32.54
CA LYS A 218 48.35 -12.91 32.86
C LYS A 218 49.53 -12.24 33.57
N ALA A 219 49.99 -11.09 33.09
CA ALA A 219 51.06 -10.32 33.72
C ALA A 219 50.67 -9.82 35.11
N THR A 220 49.42 -9.41 35.32
CA THR A 220 48.91 -8.99 36.64
C THR A 220 49.02 -10.14 37.65
N ILE A 221 48.57 -11.34 37.26
CA ILE A 221 48.62 -12.56 38.10
C ILE A 221 50.08 -12.97 38.37
N SER A 222 50.94 -12.97 37.34
CA SER A 222 52.36 -13.33 37.48
C SER A 222 53.13 -12.35 38.38
N ILE A 223 52.80 -11.05 38.36
CA ILE A 223 53.41 -10.04 39.24
C ILE A 223 52.96 -10.22 40.71
N THR A 224 51.71 -10.60 40.96
CA THR A 224 51.23 -10.89 42.32
C THR A 224 51.92 -12.09 42.98
N GLY A 225 52.38 -13.06 42.19
CA GLY A 225 53.08 -14.26 42.65
C GLY A 225 54.57 -14.07 43.01
N LEU A 226 55.14 -12.88 42.84
CA LEU A 226 56.51 -12.57 43.27
C LEU A 226 56.58 -12.47 44.82
N ARG A 227 57.76 -12.56 45.45
CA ARG A 227 57.90 -12.45 46.93
C ARG A 227 58.52 -11.12 47.38
N THR A 228 59.47 -10.58 46.63
CA THR A 228 60.23 -9.35 46.93
C THR A 228 59.38 -8.06 46.78
N PRO A 229 59.25 -7.22 47.83
CA PRO A 229 58.40 -6.02 47.81
C PRO A 229 58.82 -4.95 46.79
N GLU A 230 60.12 -4.70 46.64
CA GLU A 230 60.69 -3.63 45.81
C GLU A 230 60.51 -3.93 44.31
N GLN A 231 60.65 -5.19 43.92
CA GLN A 231 60.53 -5.64 42.54
C GLN A 231 59.08 -5.68 42.07
N LYS A 232 58.15 -6.04 42.97
CA LYS A 232 56.71 -5.91 42.72
C LYS A 232 56.28 -4.49 42.43
N LYS A 233 56.94 -3.50 43.04
CA LYS A 233 56.62 -2.08 42.82
C LYS A 233 57.02 -1.65 41.41
N SER A 234 58.26 -1.95 40.99
CA SER A 234 58.75 -1.58 39.66
C SER A 234 57.97 -2.21 38.50
N PHE A 235 57.63 -3.51 38.59
CA PHE A 235 56.84 -4.16 37.54
C PHE A 235 55.36 -3.71 37.54
N ARG A 236 54.80 -3.35 38.71
CA ARG A 236 53.45 -2.77 38.78
C ARG A 236 53.37 -1.40 38.14
N GLU A 237 54.31 -0.51 38.42
CA GLU A 237 54.35 0.84 37.81
C GLU A 237 54.44 0.76 36.27
N LYS A 238 55.28 -0.13 35.74
CA LYS A 238 55.38 -0.36 34.29
C LYS A 238 54.09 -0.95 33.69
N LEU A 239 53.45 -1.87 34.39
CA LEU A 239 52.18 -2.46 33.93
C LEU A 239 51.04 -1.44 33.97
N GLU A 240 50.98 -0.56 34.98
CA GLU A 240 49.97 0.50 35.05
C GLU A 240 50.16 1.56 33.95
N ALA A 241 51.41 1.93 33.62
CA ALA A 241 51.68 2.79 32.48
C ALA A 241 51.22 2.17 31.14
N LEU A 242 51.41 0.85 30.97
CA LEU A 242 50.92 0.12 29.80
C LEU A 242 49.39 0.00 29.77
N LYS A 243 48.75 -0.20 30.93
CA LYS A 243 47.28 -0.19 31.06
C LYS A 243 46.69 1.17 30.69
N ALA A 244 47.34 2.27 31.08
CA ALA A 244 46.92 3.62 30.69
C ALA A 244 46.99 3.81 29.17
N LYS A 245 48.13 3.46 28.54
CA LYS A 245 48.29 3.49 27.07
C LYS A 245 47.27 2.61 26.35
N PHE A 246 46.95 1.44 26.91
CA PHE A 246 45.93 0.54 26.38
C PHE A 246 44.54 1.16 26.40
N ARG A 247 44.13 1.77 27.52
CA ARG A 247 42.83 2.46 27.66
C ARG A 247 42.72 3.65 26.71
N ASP A 248 43.76 4.46 26.60
CA ASP A 248 43.78 5.61 25.66
C ASP A 248 43.59 5.15 24.21
N ARG A 249 44.21 4.02 23.84
CA ARG A 249 44.07 3.46 22.49
C ARG A 249 42.68 2.87 22.24
N GLN A 250 42.07 2.22 23.23
CA GLN A 250 40.68 1.77 23.18
C GLN A 250 39.71 2.94 22.95
N ILE A 251 39.82 4.00 23.75
CA ILE A 251 38.97 5.19 23.65
C ILE A 251 39.08 5.84 22.26
N ARG A 252 40.30 5.94 21.71
CA ARG A 252 40.51 6.50 20.36
C ARG A 252 39.90 5.65 19.24
N GLU A 253 40.04 4.33 19.31
CA GLU A 253 39.43 3.43 18.31
C GLU A 253 37.90 3.46 18.38
N GLU A 254 37.33 3.48 19.58
CA GLU A 254 35.89 3.55 19.79
C GLU A 254 35.32 4.90 19.33
N ALA A 255 35.98 6.01 19.67
CA ALA A 255 35.61 7.34 19.18
C ALA A 255 35.69 7.43 17.64
N LYS A 256 36.69 6.79 17.02
CA LYS A 256 36.80 6.73 15.55
C LYS A 256 35.65 5.95 14.92
N ARG A 257 35.26 4.82 15.52
CA ARG A 257 34.11 4.02 15.04
C ARG A 257 32.80 4.79 15.16
N GLN A 258 32.56 5.42 16.32
CA GLN A 258 31.36 6.24 16.53
C GLN A 258 31.29 7.43 15.57
N ALA A 259 32.41 8.11 15.29
CA ALA A 259 32.47 9.20 14.32
C ALA A 259 32.18 8.73 12.89
N GLU A 260 32.70 7.55 12.48
CA GLU A 260 32.43 6.98 11.16
C GLU A 260 30.96 6.56 11.01
N GLU A 261 30.37 6.00 12.07
CA GLU A 261 28.96 5.61 12.09
C GLU A 261 28.04 6.83 12.03
N LEU A 262 28.33 7.88 12.80
CA LEU A 262 27.58 9.14 12.76
C LEU A 262 27.65 9.78 11.36
N LYS A 263 28.82 9.75 10.72
CA LYS A 263 28.99 10.26 9.35
C LYS A 263 28.14 9.47 8.35
N LYS A 264 28.10 8.14 8.44
CA LYS A 264 27.25 7.29 7.59
C LYS A 264 25.76 7.59 7.81
N GLN A 265 25.34 7.78 9.05
CA GLN A 265 23.96 8.15 9.38
C GLN A 265 23.59 9.51 8.78
N GLN A 266 24.47 10.51 8.88
CA GLN A 266 24.25 11.83 8.30
C GLN A 266 24.16 11.77 6.76
N GLU A 267 25.05 11.04 6.10
CA GLU A 267 25.02 10.84 4.65
C GLU A 267 23.73 10.12 4.19
N GLU A 268 23.25 9.14 4.95
CA GLU A 268 21.99 8.45 4.66
C GLU A 268 20.78 9.37 4.81
N VAL A 269 20.74 10.19 5.86
CA VAL A 269 19.66 11.17 6.08
C VAL A 269 19.62 12.21 4.95
N GLU A 270 20.77 12.77 4.56
CA GLU A 270 20.85 13.71 3.42
C GLU A 270 20.42 13.04 2.12
N ARG A 271 20.85 11.79 1.87
CA ARG A 271 20.42 11.04 0.68
C ARG A 271 18.91 10.79 0.65
N ARG A 272 18.30 10.47 1.80
CA ARG A 272 16.84 10.30 1.92
C ARG A 272 16.11 11.62 1.67
N ARG A 273 16.61 12.73 2.21
CA ARG A 273 16.06 14.07 2.00
C ARG A 273 16.06 14.46 0.53
N LEU A 274 17.20 14.32 -0.15
CA LEU A 274 17.33 14.61 -1.59
C LEU A 274 16.42 13.72 -2.44
N ALA A 275 16.32 12.43 -2.11
CA ALA A 275 15.42 11.50 -2.81
C ALA A 275 13.95 11.86 -2.63
N GLU A 276 13.55 12.31 -1.44
CA GLU A 276 12.18 12.74 -1.17
C GLU A 276 11.84 14.07 -1.85
N GLU A 277 12.78 15.01 -1.90
CA GLU A 277 12.60 16.28 -2.62
C GLU A 277 12.46 16.05 -4.13
N ALA A 278 13.31 15.21 -4.72
CA ALA A 278 13.20 14.80 -6.12
C ALA A 278 11.85 14.11 -6.42
N ARG A 279 11.37 13.23 -5.53
CA ARG A 279 10.06 12.58 -5.67
C ARG A 279 8.92 13.60 -5.66
N ARG A 280 8.96 14.58 -4.74
CA ARG A 280 7.94 15.65 -4.66
C ARG A 280 7.95 16.53 -5.91
N GLU A 281 9.12 16.84 -6.46
CA GLU A 281 9.23 17.61 -7.70
C GLU A 281 8.67 16.84 -8.91
N GLU A 282 8.97 15.55 -9.01
CA GLU A 282 8.43 14.65 -10.04
C GLU A 282 6.90 14.55 -9.94
N GLU A 283 6.37 14.34 -8.73
CA GLU A 283 4.92 14.30 -8.46
C GLU A 283 4.24 15.63 -8.85
N ARG A 284 4.87 16.77 -8.56
CA ARG A 284 4.38 18.08 -8.95
C ARG A 284 4.33 18.24 -10.47
N LYS A 285 5.41 17.88 -11.19
CA LYS A 285 5.45 17.93 -12.66
C LYS A 285 4.38 17.04 -13.28
N GLN A 286 4.19 15.82 -12.76
CA GLN A 286 3.15 14.92 -13.22
C GLN A 286 1.74 15.47 -12.97
N ARG A 287 1.51 16.10 -11.81
CA ARG A 287 0.23 16.73 -11.49
C ARG A 287 -0.05 17.90 -12.44
N GLU A 288 0.90 18.80 -12.63
CA GLU A 288 0.78 19.94 -13.56
C GLU A 288 0.49 19.46 -14.99
N GLN A 289 1.14 18.39 -15.45
CA GLN A 289 0.89 17.79 -16.76
C GLN A 289 -0.53 17.18 -16.87
N ARG A 290 -1.02 16.51 -15.83
CA ARG A 290 -2.39 15.95 -15.80
C ARG A 290 -3.44 17.06 -15.83
N GLU A 291 -3.26 18.11 -15.02
CA GLU A 291 -4.16 19.27 -14.98
C GLU A 291 -4.21 19.98 -16.34
N LEU A 292 -3.07 20.11 -17.04
CA LEU A 292 -3.02 20.66 -18.39
C LEU A 292 -3.79 19.81 -19.41
N ILE A 293 -3.60 18.48 -19.39
CA ILE A 293 -4.32 17.55 -20.28
C ILE A 293 -5.82 17.62 -20.03
N GLU A 294 -6.24 17.63 -18.76
CA GLU A 294 -7.65 17.72 -18.40
C GLU A 294 -8.27 19.04 -18.89
N ARG A 295 -7.56 20.16 -18.68
CA ARG A 295 -7.98 21.48 -19.19
C ARG A 295 -8.13 21.49 -20.71
N GLN A 296 -7.15 20.95 -21.43
CA GLN A 296 -7.21 20.84 -22.90
C GLN A 296 -8.39 19.97 -23.36
N GLN A 297 -8.67 18.86 -22.68
CA GLN A 297 -9.83 18.02 -22.98
C GLN A 297 -11.16 18.75 -22.73
N GLN A 298 -11.26 19.51 -21.64
CA GLN A 298 -12.45 20.30 -21.33
C GLN A 298 -12.66 21.42 -22.36
N GLU A 299 -11.60 22.15 -22.71
CA GLU A 299 -11.65 23.20 -23.75
C GLU A 299 -12.01 22.62 -25.12
N ALA A 300 -11.45 21.47 -25.49
CA ALA A 300 -11.80 20.77 -26.73
C ALA A 300 -13.26 20.30 -26.75
N LYS A 301 -13.79 19.80 -25.62
CA LYS A 301 -15.22 19.43 -25.50
C LYS A 301 -16.13 20.65 -25.66
N LYS A 302 -15.85 21.74 -24.93
CA LYS A 302 -16.61 23.00 -25.05
C LYS A 302 -16.58 23.56 -26.47
N LYS A 303 -15.41 23.53 -27.11
CA LYS A 303 -15.26 23.98 -28.50
C LYS A 303 -16.11 23.14 -29.46
N LYS A 304 -16.10 21.81 -29.33
CA LYS A 304 -16.94 20.92 -30.14
C LYS A 304 -18.44 21.17 -29.91
N GLU A 305 -18.86 21.40 -28.67
CA GLU A 305 -20.27 21.71 -28.36
C GLU A 305 -20.70 23.05 -28.96
N GLU A 306 -19.84 24.08 -28.90
CA GLU A 306 -20.11 25.38 -29.49
C GLU A 306 -20.12 25.33 -31.02
N GLU A 307 -19.18 24.62 -31.65
CA GLU A 307 -19.17 24.37 -33.10
C GLU A 307 -20.46 23.70 -33.56
N LYS A 308 -20.89 22.66 -32.84
CA LYS A 308 -22.13 21.93 -33.11
C LYS A 308 -23.37 22.83 -32.95
N LYS A 309 -23.39 23.67 -31.93
CA LYS A 309 -24.47 24.65 -31.72
C LYS A 309 -24.50 25.68 -32.86
N GLN A 310 -23.34 26.16 -33.31
CA GLN A 310 -23.25 27.09 -34.43
C GLN A 310 -23.71 26.44 -35.74
N GLU A 311 -23.35 25.18 -35.99
CA GLU A 311 -23.81 24.40 -37.14
C GLU A 311 -25.35 24.30 -37.15
N LEU A 312 -25.96 23.93 -36.02
CA LEU A 312 -27.41 23.89 -35.87
C LEU A 312 -28.07 25.26 -36.06
N GLN A 313 -27.46 26.34 -35.56
CA GLN A 313 -27.99 27.69 -35.75
C GLN A 313 -27.96 28.13 -37.21
N ARG A 314 -26.94 27.74 -37.99
CA ARG A 314 -26.88 28.05 -39.43
C ARG A 314 -28.05 27.44 -40.20
N LEU A 315 -28.59 26.30 -39.75
CA LEU A 315 -29.77 25.67 -40.37
C LEU A 315 -31.04 26.49 -40.25
N LEU A 316 -31.10 27.45 -39.31
CA LEU A 316 -32.25 28.32 -39.08
C LEU A 316 -32.23 29.58 -39.96
N THR A 317 -31.25 29.71 -40.85
CA THR A 317 -31.20 30.82 -41.81
C THR A 317 -32.33 30.67 -42.81
N ASN A 318 -33.04 31.77 -43.09
CA ASN A 318 -34.13 31.77 -44.07
C ASN A 318 -33.61 31.69 -45.51
N LYS A 319 -34.47 31.18 -46.39
CA LYS A 319 -34.28 31.24 -47.85
C LYS A 319 -34.06 32.68 -48.30
N SER A 320 -33.20 32.88 -49.29
CA SER A 320 -32.99 34.22 -49.88
C SER A 320 -34.29 34.88 -50.36
N ASN A 321 -35.23 34.08 -50.88
CA ASN A 321 -36.55 34.51 -51.34
C ASN A 321 -37.70 34.04 -50.40
N TRP A 322 -37.45 34.03 -49.09
CA TRP A 322 -38.41 33.52 -48.10
C TRP A 322 -39.78 34.22 -48.16
N GLN A 323 -39.86 35.48 -48.59
CA GLN A 323 -41.12 36.20 -48.71
C GLN A 323 -42.08 35.53 -49.70
N ASP A 324 -41.56 34.97 -50.80
CA ASP A 324 -42.39 34.26 -51.80
C ASP A 324 -43.02 33.00 -51.18
N PHE A 325 -42.26 32.27 -50.37
CA PHE A 325 -42.75 31.09 -49.65
C PHE A 325 -43.80 31.48 -48.62
N ALA A 326 -43.54 32.53 -47.85
CA ALA A 326 -44.47 33.05 -46.86
C ALA A 326 -45.79 33.49 -47.52
N GLN A 327 -45.71 34.17 -48.66
CA GLN A 327 -46.88 34.58 -49.44
C GLN A 327 -47.71 33.37 -49.90
N VAL A 328 -47.08 32.35 -50.51
CA VAL A 328 -47.80 31.14 -50.95
C VAL A 328 -48.49 30.45 -49.77
N LEU A 329 -47.83 30.34 -48.62
CA LEU A 329 -48.43 29.74 -47.42
C LEU A 329 -49.61 30.58 -46.90
N GLN A 330 -49.46 31.90 -46.86
CA GLN A 330 -50.48 32.84 -46.40
C GLN A 330 -51.71 32.86 -47.31
N GLU A 331 -51.52 32.96 -48.63
CA GLU A 331 -52.60 32.92 -49.63
C GLU A 331 -53.38 31.60 -49.56
N ASN A 332 -52.69 30.51 -49.23
CA ASN A 332 -53.30 29.21 -49.01
C ASN A 332 -53.76 29.00 -47.57
N GLY A 333 -53.77 30.02 -46.70
CA GLY A 333 -54.30 29.95 -45.34
C GLY A 333 -53.61 28.92 -44.43
N ILE A 334 -52.33 28.64 -44.69
CA ILE A 334 -51.52 27.73 -43.86
C ILE A 334 -50.92 28.53 -42.71
N THR A 335 -51.36 28.23 -41.48
CA THR A 335 -50.95 28.98 -40.26
C THR A 335 -50.08 28.18 -39.32
N LYS A 336 -50.06 26.85 -39.46
CA LYS A 336 -49.23 25.93 -38.66
C LYS A 336 -48.94 24.64 -39.42
N LEU A 337 -47.89 23.97 -38.99
CA LEU A 337 -47.52 22.62 -39.42
C LEU A 337 -47.67 21.66 -38.24
N TYR A 338 -47.72 20.37 -38.54
CA TYR A 338 -48.01 19.36 -37.52
C TYR A 338 -46.96 18.25 -37.51
N HIS A 339 -46.62 17.76 -36.33
CA HIS A 339 -45.81 16.56 -36.16
C HIS A 339 -46.47 15.66 -35.13
N PHE A 340 -46.89 14.46 -35.54
CA PHE A 340 -47.39 13.49 -34.58
C PHE A 340 -46.24 12.63 -34.04
N THR A 341 -46.27 12.36 -32.74
CA THR A 341 -45.28 11.53 -32.04
C THR A 341 -45.93 10.82 -30.86
N ASP A 342 -45.26 9.83 -30.28
CA ASP A 342 -45.76 9.20 -29.05
C ASP A 342 -45.49 10.11 -27.84
N ARG A 343 -46.43 10.17 -26.90
CA ARG A 343 -46.29 10.92 -25.64
C ARG A 343 -45.00 10.59 -24.89
N ALA A 344 -44.53 9.34 -24.92
CA ALA A 344 -43.29 8.92 -24.28
C ALA A 344 -42.05 9.65 -24.81
N ASN A 345 -42.11 10.26 -26.00
CA ASN A 345 -40.99 11.01 -26.58
C ASN A 345 -40.88 12.45 -26.07
N ILE A 346 -41.94 13.00 -25.44
CA ILE A 346 -41.98 14.41 -25.00
C ILE A 346 -40.85 14.78 -24.03
N PRO A 347 -40.52 13.98 -22.99
CA PRO A 347 -39.41 14.30 -22.10
C PRO A 347 -38.07 14.46 -22.84
N SER A 348 -37.82 13.61 -23.84
CA SER A 348 -36.61 13.67 -24.68
C SER A 348 -36.59 14.93 -25.55
N ILE A 349 -37.72 15.32 -26.16
CA ILE A 349 -37.84 16.55 -26.94
C ILE A 349 -37.58 17.78 -26.06
N LYS A 350 -38.13 17.81 -24.84
CA LYS A 350 -37.93 18.90 -23.87
C LYS A 350 -36.48 18.99 -23.40
N SER A 351 -35.87 17.87 -22.99
CA SER A 351 -34.48 17.84 -22.49
C SER A 351 -33.47 18.23 -23.57
N ASN A 352 -33.71 17.84 -24.82
CA ASN A 352 -32.87 18.20 -25.96
C ASN A 352 -33.26 19.55 -26.61
N ARG A 353 -34.21 20.29 -26.02
CA ARG A 353 -34.64 21.63 -26.45
C ARG A 353 -35.09 21.69 -27.92
N GLY A 354 -35.70 20.62 -28.42
CA GLY A 354 -36.25 20.59 -29.76
C GLY A 354 -36.48 19.19 -30.30
N LEU A 355 -37.01 19.16 -31.52
CA LEU A 355 -37.27 17.94 -32.27
C LEU A 355 -36.14 17.71 -33.27
N PHE A 356 -35.49 16.55 -33.20
CA PHE A 356 -34.37 16.19 -34.07
C PHE A 356 -34.76 15.12 -35.09
N SER A 357 -34.05 15.07 -36.20
CA SER A 357 -34.15 13.97 -37.17
C SER A 357 -33.74 12.66 -36.50
N TRP A 358 -34.31 11.54 -36.95
CA TRP A 358 -33.96 10.24 -36.38
C TRP A 358 -32.47 9.92 -36.58
N HIS A 359 -31.90 10.33 -37.72
CA HIS A 359 -30.49 10.12 -37.99
C HIS A 359 -29.59 10.88 -37.03
N TYR A 360 -29.93 12.15 -36.75
CA TYR A 360 -29.18 12.94 -35.80
C TYR A 360 -29.27 12.36 -34.39
N CYS A 361 -30.44 11.86 -33.99
CA CYS A 361 -30.60 11.20 -32.70
C CYS A 361 -29.73 9.95 -32.58
N ASP A 362 -29.72 9.08 -33.59
CA ASP A 362 -28.87 7.89 -33.63
C ASP A 362 -27.37 8.28 -33.58
N ALA A 363 -26.95 9.28 -34.36
CA ALA A 363 -25.55 9.72 -34.42
C ALA A 363 -25.06 10.40 -33.12
N ASN A 364 -25.97 10.94 -32.31
CA ASN A 364 -25.65 11.68 -31.10
C ASN A 364 -26.10 10.98 -29.81
N ASN A 365 -26.47 9.70 -29.89
CA ASN A 365 -26.95 8.90 -28.76
C ASN A 365 -28.14 9.55 -28.01
N ILE A 366 -29.03 10.22 -28.75
CA ILE A 366 -30.27 10.77 -28.18
C ILE A 366 -31.32 9.67 -28.20
N LEU A 367 -31.75 9.23 -27.03
CA LEU A 367 -32.76 8.19 -26.90
C LEU A 367 -34.15 8.71 -27.30
N ILE A 368 -34.79 8.01 -28.23
CA ILE A 368 -36.20 8.18 -28.59
C ILE A 368 -36.93 6.91 -28.12
N PRO A 369 -37.69 6.96 -27.00
CA PRO A 369 -38.33 5.78 -26.43
C PRO A 369 -39.22 5.00 -27.40
N LYS A 370 -39.97 5.70 -28.25
CA LYS A 370 -40.83 5.11 -29.28
C LYS A 370 -40.64 5.81 -30.61
N THR A 371 -39.72 5.31 -31.42
CA THR A 371 -39.47 5.86 -32.76
C THR A 371 -40.58 5.50 -33.72
N GLY A 372 -41.04 6.46 -34.52
CA GLY A 372 -41.81 6.17 -35.73
C GLY A 372 -40.92 5.60 -36.84
N GLY A 373 -41.54 4.85 -37.76
CA GLY A 373 -40.87 4.27 -38.93
C GLY A 373 -40.29 2.88 -38.67
N ASP A 374 -40.59 1.95 -39.57
CA ASP A 374 -40.00 0.61 -39.58
C ASP A 374 -38.59 0.63 -40.22
N PRO A 375 -37.79 -0.46 -40.11
CA PRO A 375 -36.48 -0.52 -40.73
C PRO A 375 -36.48 -0.22 -42.23
N LEU A 376 -37.54 -0.63 -42.94
CA LEU A 376 -37.71 -0.37 -44.37
C LEU A 376 -37.85 1.12 -44.68
N SER A 377 -38.65 1.84 -43.90
CA SER A 377 -38.83 3.29 -44.00
C SER A 377 -37.51 4.03 -43.80
N ARG A 378 -36.70 3.61 -42.81
CA ARG A 378 -35.37 4.19 -42.60
C ARG A 378 -34.42 3.92 -43.78
N GLU A 379 -34.52 2.77 -44.43
CA GLU A 379 -33.73 2.46 -45.62
C GLU A 379 -34.16 3.32 -46.82
N LEU A 380 -35.47 3.52 -47.02
CA LEU A 380 -36.01 4.43 -48.03
C LEU A 380 -35.53 5.87 -47.79
N ASP A 381 -35.59 6.34 -46.55
CA ASP A 381 -35.05 7.64 -46.15
C ASP A 381 -33.55 7.76 -46.46
N LYS A 382 -32.75 6.71 -46.25
CA LYS A 382 -31.34 6.71 -46.65
C LYS A 382 -31.18 6.80 -48.16
N ARG A 383 -31.94 6.00 -48.92
CA ARG A 383 -31.93 5.97 -50.39
C ARG A 383 -32.27 7.33 -50.99
N HIS A 384 -33.26 8.03 -50.45
CA HIS A 384 -33.70 9.35 -50.89
C HIS A 384 -32.96 10.52 -50.20
N ARG A 385 -31.99 10.23 -49.32
CA ARG A 385 -31.23 11.21 -48.51
C ARG A 385 -32.10 12.10 -47.63
N LEU A 386 -33.16 11.53 -47.05
CA LEU A 386 -34.15 12.19 -46.19
C LEU A 386 -34.05 11.82 -44.71
N HIS A 387 -33.16 10.89 -44.36
CA HIS A 387 -32.92 10.41 -43.00
C HIS A 387 -32.60 11.52 -41.98
N ASP A 388 -32.00 12.62 -42.44
CA ASP A 388 -31.65 13.76 -41.61
C ASP A 388 -32.63 14.94 -41.74
N TYR A 389 -33.92 14.63 -41.93
CA TYR A 389 -34.99 15.62 -41.94
C TYR A 389 -36.06 15.26 -40.91
N VAL A 390 -36.54 16.28 -40.22
CA VAL A 390 -37.76 16.22 -39.40
C VAL A 390 -38.95 16.36 -40.32
N ARG A 391 -39.87 15.38 -40.27
CA ARG A 391 -41.08 15.34 -41.10
C ARG A 391 -42.22 16.08 -40.41
N LEU A 392 -42.76 17.07 -41.08
CA LEU A 392 -43.97 17.78 -40.68
C LEU A 392 -45.06 17.57 -41.74
N SER A 393 -46.31 17.65 -41.31
CA SER A 393 -47.49 17.52 -42.16
C SER A 393 -48.24 18.85 -42.24
N PHE A 394 -48.92 19.08 -43.36
CA PHE A 394 -49.83 20.22 -43.51
C PHE A 394 -51.20 19.99 -42.84
N CYS A 395 -51.53 18.74 -42.51
CA CYS A 395 -52.76 18.34 -41.83
C CYS A 395 -52.48 17.82 -40.40
N ASN A 396 -53.47 17.91 -39.52
CA ASN A 396 -53.38 17.43 -38.14
C ASN A 396 -53.88 15.98 -37.96
N ASP A 397 -54.53 15.40 -38.97
CA ASP A 397 -55.16 14.07 -38.98
C ASP A 397 -54.50 13.12 -39.98
N HIS A 398 -53.17 13.22 -40.08
CA HIS A 398 -52.37 12.46 -41.04
C HIS A 398 -52.74 10.95 -41.03
N PRO A 399 -53.08 10.34 -42.19
CA PRO A 399 -53.57 8.95 -42.28
C PRO A 399 -52.69 7.89 -41.60
N MET A 400 -51.39 8.15 -41.44
CA MET A 400 -50.49 7.25 -40.70
C MET A 400 -50.74 7.20 -39.19
N GLN A 401 -51.37 8.22 -38.60
CA GLN A 401 -51.72 8.25 -37.18
C GLN A 401 -52.63 7.09 -36.82
N TYR A 402 -53.65 6.81 -37.65
CA TYR A 402 -54.57 5.69 -37.42
C TYR A 402 -53.82 4.35 -37.35
N ARG A 403 -52.91 4.08 -38.29
CA ARG A 403 -52.12 2.83 -38.31
C ARG A 403 -51.24 2.67 -37.06
N LEU A 404 -50.60 3.73 -36.62
CA LEU A 404 -49.74 3.72 -35.43
C LEU A 404 -50.53 3.60 -34.14
N SER A 405 -51.68 4.27 -34.03
CA SER A 405 -52.60 4.13 -32.90
C SER A 405 -53.08 2.68 -32.75
N GLN A 406 -53.44 2.00 -33.85
CA GLN A 406 -53.78 0.57 -33.83
C GLN A 406 -52.61 -0.33 -33.38
N SER A 407 -51.37 0.16 -33.48
CA SER A 407 -50.15 -0.53 -33.05
C SER A 407 -49.76 -0.22 -31.60
N GLY A 408 -50.61 0.45 -30.81
CA GLY A 408 -50.40 0.73 -29.38
C GLY A 408 -49.60 2.00 -29.07
N TYR A 409 -49.50 2.93 -30.03
CA TYR A 409 -48.90 4.24 -29.80
C TYR A 409 -49.90 5.20 -29.14
N ASP A 410 -49.45 5.93 -28.11
CA ASP A 410 -50.21 7.03 -27.49
C ASP A 410 -49.82 8.33 -28.21
N LEU A 411 -50.51 8.60 -29.33
CA LEU A 411 -50.15 9.67 -30.24
C LEU A 411 -50.65 11.03 -29.74
N ILE A 412 -49.76 12.00 -29.83
CA ILE A 412 -50.06 13.42 -29.68
C ILE A 412 -49.60 14.17 -30.93
N VAL A 413 -50.22 15.32 -31.18
CA VAL A 413 -49.86 16.17 -32.32
C VAL A 413 -49.20 17.45 -31.80
N LEU A 414 -47.95 17.65 -32.18
CA LEU A 414 -47.22 18.90 -31.97
C LEU A 414 -47.61 19.90 -33.05
N GLU A 415 -47.90 21.12 -32.62
CA GLU A 415 -48.12 22.27 -33.50
C GLU A 415 -46.79 23.02 -33.65
N VAL A 416 -46.38 23.23 -34.90
CA VAL A 416 -45.10 23.85 -35.26
C VAL A 416 -45.35 25.12 -36.06
N SER A 417 -44.63 26.20 -35.73
CA SER A 417 -44.69 27.47 -36.45
C SER A 417 -44.38 27.26 -37.94
N ILE A 418 -45.09 27.98 -38.82
CA ILE A 418 -44.83 27.98 -40.25
C ILE A 418 -43.46 28.55 -40.62
N ASP A 419 -42.80 29.31 -39.72
CA ASP A 419 -41.49 29.89 -39.97
C ASP A 419 -40.45 28.84 -40.36
N VAL A 420 -40.58 27.60 -39.85
CA VAL A 420 -39.66 26.51 -40.17
C VAL A 420 -39.72 26.10 -41.64
N ALA A 421 -40.82 26.40 -42.34
CA ALA A 421 -40.95 26.22 -43.78
C ALA A 421 -40.05 27.17 -44.58
N LEU A 422 -39.69 28.31 -43.98
CA LEU A 422 -38.93 29.38 -44.62
C LEU A 422 -37.42 29.18 -44.55
N PHE A 423 -36.93 28.21 -43.77
CA PHE A 423 -35.50 27.93 -43.65
C PHE A 423 -34.89 27.46 -44.96
N GLU A 424 -33.65 27.87 -45.22
CA GLU A 424 -32.89 27.61 -46.44
C GLU A 424 -32.93 26.12 -46.81
N ASN A 425 -32.68 25.26 -45.82
CA ASN A 425 -32.58 23.81 -46.00
C ASN A 425 -33.93 23.08 -45.94
N THR A 426 -35.05 23.76 -45.78
CA THR A 426 -36.36 23.11 -45.75
C THR A 426 -36.80 22.71 -47.16
N ARG A 427 -37.36 21.50 -47.25
CA ARG A 427 -37.88 20.89 -48.48
C ARG A 427 -39.38 20.60 -48.36
N PHE A 428 -40.04 20.50 -49.50
CA PHE A 428 -41.46 20.20 -49.62
C PHE A 428 -41.65 18.93 -50.43
N SER A 429 -42.65 18.13 -50.07
CA SER A 429 -43.08 16.96 -50.82
C SER A 429 -44.58 17.05 -51.08
N ASN A 430 -44.98 16.83 -52.33
CA ASN A 430 -46.37 16.93 -52.78
C ASN A 430 -47.30 15.83 -52.23
N ILE A 431 -46.72 14.73 -51.74
CA ILE A 431 -47.34 13.59 -51.07
C ILE A 431 -46.39 13.05 -49.99
N ASN A 432 -46.72 11.93 -49.35
CA ASN A 432 -45.83 11.25 -48.41
C ASN A 432 -44.47 10.95 -49.08
N ALA A 433 -43.37 11.40 -48.49
CA ALA A 433 -42.05 11.28 -49.13
C ALA A 433 -41.49 9.85 -49.15
N ALA A 434 -42.10 8.90 -48.44
CA ALA A 434 -41.80 7.48 -48.56
C ALA A 434 -42.56 6.81 -49.74
N ASP A 435 -43.52 7.50 -50.38
CA ASP A 435 -44.23 7.00 -51.55
C ASP A 435 -43.34 7.12 -52.80
N SER A 436 -43.31 6.09 -53.66
CA SER A 436 -42.52 6.10 -54.90
C SER A 436 -42.86 7.24 -55.88
N GLY A 437 -44.08 7.79 -55.82
CA GLY A 437 -44.54 8.86 -56.70
C GLY A 437 -44.25 10.27 -56.20
N HIS A 438 -43.47 10.41 -55.12
CA HIS A 438 -43.22 11.72 -54.52
C HIS A 438 -42.36 12.61 -55.42
N GLN A 439 -42.72 13.89 -55.46
CA GLN A 439 -41.89 14.95 -56.03
C GLN A 439 -41.54 15.90 -54.90
N GLN A 440 -40.23 16.09 -54.72
CA GLN A 440 -39.72 16.90 -53.63
C GLN A 440 -38.57 17.81 -54.03
N GLY A 441 -38.40 18.89 -53.28
CA GLY A 441 -37.32 19.84 -53.48
C GLY A 441 -37.44 21.04 -52.54
N ALA A 442 -36.54 21.99 -52.71
CA ALA A 442 -36.39 23.15 -51.82
C ALA A 442 -36.89 24.47 -52.44
N THR A 443 -37.41 24.42 -53.68
CA THR A 443 -37.78 25.59 -54.48
C THR A 443 -39.23 26.01 -54.26
N ILE A 444 -39.57 27.22 -54.71
CA ILE A 444 -40.95 27.70 -54.63
C ILE A 444 -41.91 26.83 -55.45
N ASP A 445 -41.45 26.26 -56.55
CA ASP A 445 -42.25 25.34 -57.38
C ASP A 445 -42.53 24.02 -56.67
N ASP A 446 -41.63 23.55 -55.80
CA ASP A 446 -41.87 22.39 -54.95
C ASP A 446 -43.00 22.65 -53.95
N LEU A 447 -43.03 23.86 -53.36
CA LEU A 447 -44.12 24.25 -52.48
C LEU A 447 -45.44 24.36 -53.26
N LYS A 448 -45.42 24.98 -54.45
CA LYS A 448 -46.61 25.13 -55.30
C LYS A 448 -47.16 23.79 -55.84
N ARG A 449 -46.35 22.73 -55.86
CA ARG A 449 -46.81 21.36 -56.17
C ARG A 449 -47.67 20.75 -55.06
N VAL A 450 -47.64 21.29 -53.84
CA VAL A 450 -48.50 20.85 -52.76
C VAL A 450 -49.94 21.26 -53.07
N ARG A 451 -50.85 20.27 -53.13
CA ARG A 451 -52.28 20.53 -53.29
C ARG A 451 -52.88 20.93 -51.94
N PHE A 452 -52.80 22.22 -51.60
CA PHE A 452 -53.29 22.74 -50.31
C PHE A 452 -54.79 22.49 -50.08
N SER A 453 -55.60 22.38 -51.13
CA SER A 453 -57.01 21.99 -51.00
C SER A 453 -57.17 20.59 -50.42
N ALA A 454 -56.29 19.64 -50.77
CA ALA A 454 -56.29 18.29 -50.24
C ALA A 454 -55.81 18.23 -48.78
N THR A 455 -54.78 18.99 -48.43
CA THR A 455 -54.22 19.01 -47.07
C THR A 455 -55.17 19.61 -46.03
N LYS A 456 -56.16 20.40 -46.46
CA LYS A 456 -57.21 20.97 -45.60
C LYS A 456 -58.44 20.08 -45.41
N ARG A 457 -58.57 19.01 -46.19
CA ARG A 457 -59.64 18.02 -46.00
C ARG A 457 -59.30 17.16 -44.80
N ASN A 458 -60.31 16.55 -44.18
CA ASN A 458 -60.12 15.67 -43.02
C ASN A 458 -60.63 14.25 -43.32
N TYR A 459 -60.03 13.25 -42.69
CA TYR A 459 -60.45 11.85 -42.65
C TYR A 459 -60.70 11.23 -44.03
N LEU A 460 -59.76 11.46 -44.96
CA LEU A 460 -59.86 10.91 -46.31
C LEU A 460 -59.73 9.39 -46.31
N ARG A 461 -60.60 8.74 -47.09
CA ARG A 461 -60.51 7.30 -47.36
C ARG A 461 -59.45 7.04 -48.43
N LYS A 462 -58.90 5.82 -48.44
CA LYS A 462 -57.79 5.44 -49.33
C LYS A 462 -58.12 5.52 -50.82
N ASP A 463 -59.39 5.37 -51.17
CA ASP A 463 -59.95 5.47 -52.53
C ASP A 463 -60.19 6.92 -52.98
N ASP A 464 -60.07 7.90 -52.08
CA ASP A 464 -60.20 9.31 -52.43
C ASP A 464 -59.00 9.79 -53.28
N PRO A 465 -59.22 10.50 -54.40
CA PRO A 465 -58.15 11.02 -55.24
C PRO A 465 -57.15 11.94 -54.50
N ASP A 466 -57.60 12.61 -53.44
CA ASP A 466 -56.77 13.51 -52.64
C ASP A 466 -56.04 12.78 -51.49
N PHE A 467 -56.29 11.49 -51.26
CA PHE A 467 -55.74 10.74 -50.13
C PHE A 467 -54.20 10.81 -50.03
N LYS A 468 -53.50 10.70 -51.17
CA LYS A 468 -52.05 10.83 -51.21
C LYS A 468 -51.58 12.27 -51.03
N HIS A 469 -52.30 13.22 -51.62
CA HIS A 469 -51.98 14.65 -51.56
C HIS A 469 -52.21 15.26 -50.19
N HIS A 470 -53.17 14.73 -49.43
CA HIS A 470 -53.39 15.10 -48.05
C HIS A 470 -52.19 14.75 -47.15
N GLN A 471 -51.37 13.77 -47.55
CA GLN A 471 -50.13 13.38 -46.86
C GLN A 471 -48.91 14.18 -47.33
N ALA A 472 -49.09 15.36 -47.94
CA ALA A 472 -47.98 16.23 -48.28
C ALA A 472 -47.17 16.62 -47.03
N GLU A 473 -45.85 16.76 -47.20
CA GLU A 473 -44.92 16.97 -46.09
C GLU A 473 -44.04 18.20 -46.27
N VAL A 474 -43.65 18.79 -45.14
CA VAL A 474 -42.55 19.74 -45.01
C VAL A 474 -41.41 19.04 -44.28
N MET A 475 -40.21 19.10 -44.85
CA MET A 475 -39.02 18.42 -44.34
C MET A 475 -38.01 19.46 -43.87
N VAL A 476 -37.89 19.62 -42.56
CA VAL A 476 -36.94 20.57 -41.95
C VAL A 476 -35.65 19.85 -41.64
N LYS A 477 -34.51 20.41 -42.07
CA LYS A 477 -33.20 19.77 -41.94
C LYS A 477 -32.78 19.64 -40.47
N THR A 478 -32.47 18.43 -40.03
CA THR A 478 -31.83 18.06 -38.76
C THR A 478 -32.57 18.40 -37.45
N TRP A 479 -32.98 19.65 -37.24
CA TRP A 479 -33.44 20.15 -35.94
C TRP A 479 -34.52 21.23 -36.07
N ILE A 480 -35.56 21.09 -35.26
CA ILE A 480 -36.56 22.13 -35.00
C ILE A 480 -36.41 22.58 -33.54
N PRO A 481 -35.95 23.82 -33.29
CA PRO A 481 -35.86 24.37 -31.94
C PRO A 481 -37.21 24.36 -31.22
N ILE A 482 -37.20 24.06 -29.91
CA ILE A 482 -38.41 23.98 -29.10
C ILE A 482 -39.28 25.25 -29.14
N LYS A 483 -38.66 26.43 -29.36
CA LYS A 483 -39.39 27.71 -29.51
C LYS A 483 -40.38 27.74 -30.67
N PHE A 484 -40.20 26.88 -31.67
CA PHE A 484 -41.12 26.77 -32.81
C PHE A 484 -42.24 25.76 -32.57
N ILE A 485 -42.21 25.00 -31.47
CA ILE A 485 -43.25 24.03 -31.11
C ILE A 485 -44.21 24.72 -30.12
N THR A 486 -45.36 25.17 -30.59
CA THR A 486 -46.22 26.13 -29.88
C THR A 486 -46.98 25.49 -28.72
N ASN A 487 -47.27 24.20 -28.79
CA ASN A 487 -48.06 23.47 -27.80
C ASN A 487 -47.25 22.51 -26.91
N ILE A 488 -45.91 22.58 -26.93
CA ILE A 488 -45.04 21.62 -26.20
C ILE A 488 -45.29 21.57 -24.69
N ASN A 489 -45.78 22.67 -24.10
CA ASN A 489 -46.06 22.76 -22.65
C ASN A 489 -47.43 22.20 -22.27
N GLN A 490 -48.24 21.75 -23.23
CA GLN A 490 -49.55 21.13 -22.97
C GLN A 490 -49.45 19.63 -22.65
N PHE A 491 -48.24 19.05 -22.73
CA PHE A 491 -47.98 17.61 -22.58
C PHE A 491 -47.04 17.27 -21.44
#